data_AF-A0A3E1ENI0-F1
#
_entry.id   AF-A0A3E1ENI0-F1
#
_cell.length_a   1.000
_cell.length_b   1.000
_cell.length_c   1.000
_cell.angle_alpha   90.00
_cell.angle_beta   90.00
_cell.angle_gamma   90.00
#
_symmetry.space_group_name_H-M   'P 1'
#
loop_
_entity.id
_entity.type
_entity.pdbx_description
1 polymer ?
#
loop_
_entity_poly.entity_id
_entity_poly.type
_entity_poly.pdbx_seq_one_letter_code
_entity_poly.pdbx_strand_id
1 'polypeptide(L)'
;MRLEPIIGILFAAVTGWAAARLVRRFWPKSGKWGINPQPVACPTCGTPAPRFRKPANRRQMLWGGWSCPCGTECDKYGHPIPPP
;
A
#
# COMPACT_ATOMS: atom_id res chain seq x y z
N MET A 1 -5.47 41.83 -18.03
CA MET A 1 -5.10 40.54 -17.41
C MET A 1 -4.67 39.59 -18.52
N ARG A 2 -3.47 38.99 -18.45
CA ARG A 2 -2.99 38.05 -19.47
C ARG A 2 -3.60 36.67 -19.17
N LEU A 3 -4.34 36.08 -20.10
CA LEU A 3 -5.13 34.85 -19.91
C LEU A 3 -4.29 33.56 -20.01
N GLU A 4 -3.15 33.62 -20.68
CA GLU A 4 -2.17 32.53 -20.84
C GLU A 4 -1.87 31.71 -19.56
N PRO A 5 -1.53 32.33 -18.41
CA PRO A 5 -1.25 31.56 -17.18
C PRO A 5 -2.47 30.82 -16.64
N ILE A 6 -3.68 31.37 -16.83
CA ILE A 6 -4.91 30.77 -16.33
C ILE A 6 -5.23 29.51 -17.15
N ILE A 7 -5.08 29.58 -18.47
CA ILE A 7 -5.29 28.43 -19.37
C ILE A 7 -4.32 27.29 -19.02
N GLY A 8 -3.04 27.61 -18.79
CA GLY A 8 -2.03 26.61 -18.41
C GLY A 8 -2.36 25.89 -17.10
N ILE A 9 -2.81 26.62 -16.07
CA ILE A 9 -3.20 26.03 -14.78
C ILE A 9 -4.42 25.12 -14.94
N LEU A 10 -5.45 25.56 -15.67
CA LEU A 10 -6.66 24.76 -15.88
C LEU A 10 -6.33 23.47 -16.65
N PHE A 11 -5.50 23.54 -17.68
CA PHE A 11 -5.08 22.36 -18.43
C PHE A 11 -4.30 21.36 -17.55
N ALA A 12 -3.34 21.85 -16.75
CA ALA A 12 -2.59 21.01 -15.81
C ALA A 12 -3.50 20.36 -14.76
N ALA A 13 -4.48 21.09 -14.24
CA ALA A 13 -5.43 20.56 -13.27
C ALA A 13 -6.32 19.46 -13.88
N VAL A 14 -6.85 19.68 -15.09
CA VAL A 14 -7.72 18.70 -15.78
C VAL A 14 -6.94 17.44 -16.15
N THR A 15 -5.75 17.59 -16.74
CA THR A 15 -4.90 16.45 -17.13
C THR A 15 -4.40 15.69 -15.92
N GLY A 16 -3.97 16.38 -14.86
CA GLY A 16 -3.59 15.77 -13.58
C GLY A 16 -4.73 14.98 -12.94
N TRP A 17 -5.94 15.54 -12.91
CA TRP A 17 -7.12 14.85 -12.39
C TRP A 17 -7.47 13.60 -13.20
N ALA A 18 -7.46 13.71 -14.54
CA ALA A 18 -7.73 12.58 -15.41
C ALA A 18 -6.69 11.46 -15.24
N ALA A 19 -5.39 11.81 -15.20
CA ALA A 19 -4.31 10.86 -14.94
C ALA A 19 -4.47 10.18 -13.57
N ALA A 20 -4.75 10.95 -12.51
CA ALA A 20 -5.01 10.40 -11.18
C ALA A 20 -6.19 9.42 -11.17
N ARG A 21 -7.26 9.71 -11.91
CA ARG A 21 -8.40 8.78 -12.05
C ARG A 21 -8.02 7.50 -12.78
N LEU A 22 -7.22 7.58 -13.84
CA LEU A 22 -6.72 6.40 -14.55
C LEU A 22 -5.83 5.54 -13.65
N VAL A 23 -4.85 6.16 -12.97
CA VAL A 23 -3.99 5.46 -12.01
C VAL A 23 -4.82 4.76 -10.94
N ARG A 24 -5.79 5.46 -10.33
CA ARG A 24 -6.68 4.87 -9.32
C ARG A 24 -7.54 3.74 -9.88
N ARG A 25 -7.95 3.82 -11.16
CA ARG A 25 -8.78 2.78 -11.81
C ARG A 25 -8.00 1.50 -12.04
N PHE A 26 -6.73 1.60 -12.41
CA PHE A 26 -5.89 0.46 -12.78
C PHE A 26 -4.94 -0.02 -11.68
N TRP A 27 -4.85 0.68 -10.55
CA TRP A 27 -4.01 0.24 -9.42
C TRP A 27 -4.49 -1.11 -8.87
N PRO A 28 -3.58 -2.09 -8.66
CA PRO A 28 -3.95 -3.40 -8.15
C PRO A 28 -4.49 -3.32 -6.72
N LYS A 29 -5.63 -3.96 -6.45
CA LYS A 29 -6.23 -3.99 -5.10
C LYS A 29 -5.51 -4.95 -4.14
N SER A 30 -4.80 -5.93 -4.68
CA SER A 30 -4.12 -7.00 -3.93
C SER A 30 -2.70 -7.27 -4.45
N GLY A 31 -1.97 -8.15 -3.76
CA GLY A 31 -0.62 -8.57 -4.16
C GLY A 31 0.48 -7.57 -3.78
N LYS A 32 1.62 -7.67 -4.45
CA LYS A 32 2.85 -6.93 -4.11
C LYS A 32 2.67 -5.41 -4.13
N TRP A 33 1.97 -4.89 -5.13
CA TRP A 33 1.71 -3.45 -5.30
C TRP A 33 0.37 -2.99 -4.69
N GLY A 34 -0.47 -3.93 -4.26
CA GLY A 34 -1.72 -3.60 -3.57
C GLY A 34 -1.49 -3.03 -2.18
N ILE A 35 -2.49 -2.33 -1.66
CA ILE A 35 -2.49 -1.76 -0.31
C ILE A 35 -3.64 -2.40 0.45
N ASN A 36 -3.36 -2.89 1.66
CA ASN A 36 -4.39 -3.41 2.56
C ASN A 36 -4.67 -2.40 3.68
N PRO A 37 -5.81 -1.68 3.65
CA PRO A 37 -6.18 -0.78 4.74
C PRO A 37 -6.86 -1.52 5.90
N GLN A 38 -7.23 -2.79 5.73
CA GLN A 38 -7.97 -3.55 6.73
C GLN A 38 -7.06 -4.03 7.86
N PRO A 39 -7.56 -4.06 9.11
CA PRO A 39 -6.87 -4.74 10.20
C PRO A 39 -6.77 -6.24 9.90
N VAL A 40 -5.67 -6.85 10.30
CA VAL A 40 -5.42 -8.28 10.13
C VAL A 40 -4.81 -8.83 11.42
N ALA A 41 -4.89 -10.14 11.60
CA ALA A 41 -4.28 -10.85 12.72
C ALA A 41 -3.30 -11.91 12.23
N CYS A 42 -2.39 -12.32 13.11
CA CYS A 42 -1.49 -13.44 12.84
C CYS A 42 -2.32 -14.71 12.67
N PRO A 43 -2.15 -15.46 11.57
CA PRO A 43 -2.92 -16.67 11.31
C PRO A 43 -2.55 -17.82 12.26
N THR A 44 -1.38 -17.76 12.87
CA THR A 44 -0.86 -18.81 13.77
C THR A 44 -1.33 -18.63 15.21
N CYS A 45 -1.29 -17.41 15.76
CA CYS A 45 -1.57 -17.16 17.18
C CYS A 45 -2.69 -16.14 17.44
N GLY A 46 -3.30 -15.57 16.39
CA GLY A 46 -4.39 -14.60 16.50
C GLY A 46 -3.99 -13.20 16.96
N THR A 47 -2.70 -12.94 17.23
CA THR A 47 -2.24 -11.61 17.65
C THR A 47 -2.56 -10.56 16.58
N PRO A 48 -3.21 -9.44 16.92
CA PRO A 48 -3.53 -8.40 15.95
C PRO A 48 -2.25 -7.76 15.40
N ALA A 49 -2.24 -7.45 14.11
CA ALA A 49 -1.11 -6.76 13.49
C ALA A 49 -0.94 -5.35 14.10
N PRO A 50 0.29 -4.89 14.36
CA PRO A 50 0.54 -3.54 14.84
C PRO A 50 -0.01 -2.48 13.88
N ARG A 51 -0.53 -1.38 14.44
CA ARG A 51 -1.00 -0.22 13.64
C ARG A 51 0.15 0.41 12.84
N PHE A 52 1.33 0.53 13.46
CA PHE A 52 2.55 0.96 12.79
C PHE A 52 3.48 -0.25 12.66
N ARG A 53 3.71 -0.68 11.41
CA ARG A 53 4.53 -1.86 11.11
C ARG A 53 5.96 -1.40 10.80
N LYS A 54 6.92 -1.83 11.63
CA LYS A 54 8.34 -1.66 11.35
C LYS A 54 8.81 -2.88 10.54
N PRO A 55 9.36 -2.71 9.33
CA PRO A 55 9.85 -3.83 8.54
C PRO A 55 11.07 -4.47 9.23
N ALA A 56 11.03 -5.79 9.41
CA ALA A 56 12.11 -6.58 10.00
C ALA A 56 13.14 -7.04 8.95
N ASN A 57 12.77 -7.05 7.67
CA ASN A 57 13.63 -7.50 6.58
C ASN A 57 13.31 -6.76 5.26
N ARG A 58 14.11 -7.01 4.22
CA ARG A 58 13.96 -6.37 2.90
C ARG A 58 12.63 -6.72 2.22
N ARG A 59 12.13 -7.94 2.43
CA ARG A 59 10.85 -8.38 1.87
C ARG A 59 9.70 -7.54 2.43
N GLN A 60 9.68 -7.34 3.74
CA GLN A 60 8.70 -6.49 4.42
C GLN A 60 8.83 -5.02 4.03
N MET A 61 10.05 -4.53 3.81
CA MET A 61 10.27 -3.16 3.31
C MET A 61 9.64 -2.94 1.93
N LEU A 62 9.80 -3.90 1.00
CA LEU A 62 9.34 -3.77 -0.38
C LEU A 62 7.85 -4.06 -0.55
N TRP A 63 7.35 -5.10 0.12
CA TRP A 63 6.00 -5.62 -0.11
C TRP A 63 5.05 -5.41 1.07
N GLY A 64 5.53 -4.79 2.14
CA GLY A 64 4.83 -4.73 3.41
C GLY A 64 4.83 -6.08 4.13
N GLY A 65 4.12 -6.13 5.24
CA GLY A 65 4.09 -7.29 6.13
C GLY A 65 4.57 -6.90 7.51
N TRP A 66 4.74 -7.91 8.36
CA TRP A 66 5.20 -7.74 9.73
C TRP A 66 5.66 -9.09 10.29
N SER A 67 6.56 -9.04 11.26
CA SER A 67 6.93 -10.22 12.04
C SER A 67 6.09 -10.25 13.33
N CYS A 68 5.38 -11.36 13.55
CA CYS A 68 4.63 -11.57 14.77
C CYS A 68 5.57 -11.99 15.92
N PRO A 69 5.31 -11.59 17.18
CA PRO A 69 6.07 -12.06 18.34
C PRO A 69 6.13 -13.59 18.50
N CYS A 70 5.17 -14.33 17.92
CA CYS A 70 5.20 -15.80 17.91
C CYS A 70 6.23 -16.39 16.91
N GLY A 71 6.95 -15.55 16.17
CA GLY A 71 7.94 -15.96 15.18
C GLY A 71 7.39 -16.13 13.75
N THR A 72 6.06 -16.08 13.55
CA THR A 72 5.48 -16.14 12.20
C THR A 72 5.72 -14.83 11.46
N GLU A 73 6.36 -14.91 10.30
CA GLU A 73 6.38 -13.81 9.33
C GLU A 73 5.05 -13.75 8.59
N CYS A 74 4.42 -12.59 8.55
CA CYS A 74 3.13 -12.37 7.91
C CYS A 74 3.25 -11.33 6.79
N ASP A 75 2.53 -11.53 5.70
CA ASP A 75 2.38 -10.50 4.66
C ASP A 75 1.45 -9.36 5.12
N LYS A 76 1.26 -8.34 4.28
CA LYS A 76 0.38 -7.21 4.61
C LYS A 76 -1.11 -7.56 4.67
N TYR A 77 -1.49 -8.73 4.17
CA TYR A 77 -2.84 -9.28 4.14
C TYR A 77 -3.12 -10.25 5.30
N GLY A 78 -2.11 -10.56 6.12
CA GLY A 78 -2.24 -11.48 7.26
C GLY A 78 -2.03 -12.95 6.90
N HIS A 79 -1.46 -13.24 5.74
CA HIS A 79 -1.09 -14.61 5.37
C HIS A 79 0.33 -14.93 5.86
N PRO A 80 0.60 -16.19 6.25
CA PRO A 80 1.93 -16.58 6.68
C PRO A 80 2.85 -16.62 5.46
N ILE A 81 4.08 -16.14 5.65
CA ILE A 81 5.13 -16.21 4.67
C ILE A 81 6.05 -17.38 5.09
N PRO A 82 6.26 -18.39 4.23
CA PRO A 82 7.18 -19.47 4.56
C PRO A 82 8.61 -18.92 4.72
N PRO A 83 9.39 -19.48 5.66
CA PRO A 83 10.81 -19.15 5.76
C PRO A 83 11.50 -19.41 4.40
N PRO A 84 12.53 -18.61 4.07
CA PRO A 84 13.26 -18.75 2.81
C PRO A 84 13.91 -20.13 2.65
#